data_AF-A0A0D5C2G2-F1
#
_entry.id   AF-A0A0D5C2G2-F1
#
_cell.length_a   1.000
_cell.length_b   1.000
_cell.length_c   1.000
_cell.angle_alpha   90.00
_cell.angle_beta   90.00
_cell.angle_gamma   90.00
#
_symmetry.space_group_name_H-M   'P 1'
#
loop_
_entity.id
_entity.type
_entity.pdbx_description
1 polymer ?
#
loop_
_entity_poly.entity_id
_entity_poly.type
_entity_poly.pdbx_seq_one_letter_code
_entity_poly.pdbx_strand_id
1 'polypeptide(L)'
;MKIIDLHDPQRVDKSPDDVEILMSSGNFTQDEFVISKVELRLYNERIDTELGTFSLITSFVVTDKGSVEMIYDEGFRGDNPLKRTREFLISNLGISALILRSIICLREKLD
;
A
#
# COMPACT_ATOMS: atom_id res chain seq x y z
N MET A 1 5.56 15.43 -2.96
CA MET A 1 5.45 15.15 -1.50
C MET A 1 5.40 13.63 -1.29
N LYS A 2 6.01 13.11 -0.21
CA LYS A 2 5.92 11.69 0.19
C LYS A 2 5.28 11.62 1.57
N ILE A 3 4.12 10.98 1.68
CA ILE A 3 3.42 10.75 2.96
C ILE A 3 3.55 9.28 3.33
N ILE A 4 3.90 9.02 4.59
CA ILE A 4 3.90 7.70 5.20
C ILE A 4 2.86 7.73 6.32
N ASP A 5 1.68 7.14 6.08
CA ASP A 5 0.56 7.02 7.04
C ASP A 5 0.71 5.72 7.85
N LEU A 6 1.78 5.68 8.65
CA LEU A 6 2.11 4.61 9.57
C LEU A 6 2.36 5.19 10.97
N HIS A 7 1.95 4.49 12.02
CA HIS A 7 2.27 4.88 13.40
C HIS A 7 3.79 4.95 13.63
N ASP A 8 4.53 4.00 13.06
CA ASP A 8 5.98 4.00 13.02
C ASP A 8 6.47 3.95 11.55
N PRO A 9 6.89 5.09 10.98
CA PRO A 9 7.39 5.17 9.61
C PRO A 9 8.69 4.39 9.36
N GLN A 10 9.49 4.07 10.40
CA GLN A 10 10.76 3.36 10.21
C GLN A 10 10.55 1.93 9.69
N ARG A 11 9.37 1.36 9.91
CA ARG A 11 8.98 0.01 9.43
C ARG A 11 9.06 -0.12 7.90
N VAL A 12 8.92 1.00 7.18
CA VAL A 12 8.99 1.07 5.71
C VAL A 12 10.18 1.91 5.21
N ASP A 13 11.13 2.23 6.09
CA ASP A 13 12.38 2.92 5.71
C ASP A 13 13.43 1.93 5.17
N LYS A 14 12.97 1.06 4.27
CA LYS A 14 13.75 0.04 3.57
C LYS A 14 13.07 -0.30 2.25
N SER A 15 13.77 -1.02 1.37
CA SER A 15 13.11 -1.58 0.18
C SER A 15 12.11 -2.66 0.61
N PRO A 16 10.93 -2.75 -0.05
CA PRO A 16 9.99 -3.83 0.21
C PRO A 16 10.62 -5.18 -0.19
N ASP A 17 10.28 -6.20 0.58
CA ASP A 17 10.69 -7.59 0.33
C ASP A 17 10.00 -8.15 -0.92
N ASP A 18 8.77 -7.72 -1.20
CA ASP A 18 8.02 -8.08 -2.40
C ASP A 18 7.02 -6.97 -2.79
N VAL A 19 6.65 -6.90 -4.08
CA VAL A 19 5.76 -5.88 -4.63
C VAL A 19 4.77 -6.50 -5.60
N GLU A 20 3.49 -6.21 -5.38
CA GLU A 20 2.40 -6.62 -6.25
C GLU A 20 1.75 -5.39 -6.87
N ILE A 21 1.77 -5.30 -8.20
CA ILE A 21 1.21 -4.16 -8.92
C ILE A 21 -0.30 -4.37 -9.07
N LEU A 22 -1.08 -3.44 -8.53
CA LEU A 22 -2.53 -3.41 -8.69
C LEU A 22 -2.93 -2.61 -9.93
N MET A 23 -2.20 -1.53 -10.21
CA MET A 23 -2.42 -0.69 -11.39
C MET A 23 -1.13 0.04 -11.78
N SER A 24 -0.75 -0.02 -13.06
CA SER A 24 0.42 0.71 -13.58
C SER A 24 0.30 1.17 -15.05
N SER A 25 -0.81 0.87 -15.71
CA SER A 25 -1.04 1.23 -17.11
C SER A 25 -2.30 2.09 -17.24
N GLY A 26 -2.13 3.28 -17.83
CA GLY A 26 -3.20 4.26 -17.96
C GLY A 26 -3.27 5.16 -16.73
N ASN A 27 -2.96 6.44 -16.93
CA ASN A 27 -3.28 7.44 -15.93
C ASN A 27 -4.80 7.58 -15.88
N PHE A 28 -5.38 7.53 -14.69
CA PHE A 28 -6.78 7.91 -14.51
C PHE A 28 -6.85 9.04 -13.49
N THR A 29 -7.89 9.84 -13.62
CA THR A 29 -8.10 11.01 -12.76
C THR A 29 -9.18 10.68 -11.74
N GLN A 30 -8.88 10.92 -10.47
CA GLN A 30 -9.88 10.97 -9.40
C GLN A 30 -9.85 12.37 -8.83
N ASP A 31 -10.96 13.09 -8.98
CA ASP A 31 -11.08 14.51 -8.68
C ASP A 31 -9.97 15.35 -9.37
N GLU A 32 -9.08 15.99 -8.63
CA GLU A 32 -7.95 16.79 -9.12
C GLU A 32 -6.60 16.06 -9.11
N PHE A 33 -6.59 14.75 -8.86
CA PHE A 33 -5.38 13.93 -8.79
C PHE A 33 -5.28 12.97 -9.97
N VAL A 34 -4.13 12.96 -10.63
CA VAL A 34 -3.79 11.99 -11.68
C VAL A 34 -3.03 10.83 -11.04
N ILE A 35 -3.68 9.68 -10.95
CA ILE A 35 -3.08 8.47 -10.38
C ILE A 35 -2.30 7.74 -11.47
N SER A 36 -1.01 7.51 -11.22
CA SER A 36 -0.11 6.84 -12.17
C SER A 36 0.25 5.41 -11.76
N LYS A 37 0.12 5.08 -10.47
CA LYS A 37 0.53 3.78 -9.94
C LYS A 37 -0.15 3.45 -8.61
N VAL A 38 -0.55 2.20 -8.47
CA VAL A 38 -1.06 1.60 -7.22
C VAL A 38 -0.38 0.24 -7.05
N GLU A 39 0.29 0.06 -5.91
CA GLU A 39 1.02 -1.15 -5.55
C GLU A 39 0.63 -1.62 -4.15
N LEU A 40 0.77 -2.92 -3.91
CA LEU A 40 0.97 -3.46 -2.57
C LEU A 40 2.44 -3.74 -2.37
N ARG A 41 2.91 -3.51 -1.15
CA ARG A 41 4.30 -3.77 -0.76
C ARG A 41 4.31 -4.64 0.47
N LEU A 42 5.18 -5.64 0.47
CA LEU A 42 5.42 -6.53 1.59
C LEU A 42 6.71 -6.12 2.29
N TYR A 43 6.66 -6.06 3.61
CA TYR A 43 7.82 -5.95 4.48
C TYR A 43 7.79 -7.09 5.50
N ASN A 44 8.84 -7.88 5.53
CA ASN A 44 9.05 -8.89 6.56
C ASN A 44 9.63 -8.20 7.79
N GLU A 45 9.03 -8.41 8.97
CA GLU A 45 9.42 -7.69 10.19
C GLU A 45 10.20 -8.57 11.15
N ARG A 46 9.54 -9.59 11.70
CA ARG A 46 10.14 -10.55 12.62
C ARG A 46 9.75 -11.97 12.24
N ILE A 47 10.62 -12.91 12.56
CA ILE A 47 10.32 -14.34 12.43
C ILE A 47 10.03 -14.85 13.84
N ASP A 48 8.82 -15.33 14.04
CA ASP A 48 8.44 -16.11 15.21
C ASP A 48 8.76 -17.58 14.97
N THR A 49 9.32 -18.28 15.95
CA THR A 49 9.77 -19.67 15.80
C THR A 49 8.64 -20.68 15.71
N GLU A 50 7.45 -20.36 16.24
CA GLU A 50 6.29 -21.25 16.22
C GLU A 50 5.31 -20.88 15.10
N LEU A 51 5.10 -19.58 14.91
CA LEU A 51 4.11 -19.06 13.95
C LEU A 51 4.73 -18.85 12.57
N GLY A 52 5.94 -18.30 12.48
CA GLY A 52 6.61 -17.95 11.22
C GLY A 52 6.77 -16.44 11.02
N THR A 53 6.93 -16.00 9.78
CA THR A 53 7.24 -14.59 9.46
C THR A 53 6.04 -13.68 9.63
N PHE A 54 6.17 -12.66 10.47
CA PHE A 54 5.25 -11.54 10.56
C PHE A 54 5.47 -10.59 9.38
N SER A 55 4.37 -10.30 8.69
CA SER A 55 4.34 -9.50 7.48
C SER A 55 3.62 -8.19 7.75
N LEU A 56 4.16 -7.09 7.23
CA LEU A 56 3.49 -5.82 7.06
C LEU A 56 3.20 -5.64 5.57
N ILE A 57 1.93 -5.47 5.21
CA ILE A 57 1.50 -5.12 3.86
C ILE A 57 1.06 -3.66 3.87
N THR A 58 1.67 -2.85 3.01
CA THR A 58 1.24 -1.48 2.77
C THR A 58 0.64 -1.34 1.38
N SER A 59 -0.28 -0.39 1.22
CA SER A 59 -0.65 0.13 -0.10
C SER A 59 0.20 1.36 -0.41
N PHE A 60 0.67 1.45 -1.65
CA PHE A 60 1.45 2.58 -2.14
C PHE A 60 0.78 3.17 -3.37
N VAL A 61 0.39 4.44 -3.28
CA VAL A 61 -0.30 5.17 -4.34
C VAL A 61 0.54 6.35 -4.78
N VAL A 62 0.78 6.48 -6.09
CA VAL A 62 1.49 7.60 -6.70
C VAL A 62 0.54 8.45 -7.52
N THR A 63 0.56 9.74 -7.24
CA THR A 63 -0.17 10.77 -7.97
C THR A 63 0.78 11.85 -8.50
N ASP A 64 0.27 12.73 -9.34
CA ASP A 64 0.94 13.95 -9.78
C ASP A 64 1.27 14.93 -8.64
N LYS A 65 0.55 14.86 -7.51
CA LYS A 65 0.77 15.75 -6.34
C LYS A 65 1.59 15.13 -5.22
N GLY A 66 1.93 13.86 -5.34
CA GLY A 66 2.74 13.13 -4.36
C GLY A 66 2.37 11.67 -4.24
N SER A 67 3.02 10.99 -3.31
CA SER A 67 2.77 9.59 -3.02
C SER A 67 2.34 9.39 -1.57
N VAL A 68 1.49 8.39 -1.35
CA VAL A 68 1.08 7.95 -0.01
C VAL A 68 1.39 6.47 0.14
N GLU A 69 2.05 6.11 1.24
CA GLU A 69 2.17 4.74 1.70
C GLU A 69 1.41 4.58 3.01
N MET A 70 0.53 3.59 3.12
CA MET A 70 -0.30 3.37 4.31
C MET A 70 -0.42 1.88 4.64
N ILE A 71 -0.62 1.54 5.92
CA ILE A 71 -0.87 0.16 6.32
C ILE A 71 -2.17 -0.32 5.66
N TYR A 72 -2.07 -1.46 4.97
CA TYR A 72 -3.22 -2.20 4.51
C TYR A 72 -3.55 -3.35 5.46
N ASP A 73 -2.54 -4.16 5.80
CA ASP A 73 -2.70 -5.30 6.69
C ASP A 73 -1.38 -5.65 7.39
N GLU A 74 -1.44 -6.24 8.58
CA GLU A 74 -0.24 -6.65 9.32
C GLU A 74 -0.46 -7.91 10.18
N GLY A 75 0.61 -8.63 10.49
CA GLY A 75 0.60 -9.79 11.40
C GLY A 75 1.07 -11.08 10.75
N PHE A 76 0.70 -12.21 11.36
CA PHE A 76 0.96 -13.53 10.79
C PHE A 76 -0.11 -13.88 9.74
N ARG A 77 0.30 -13.96 8.47
CA ARG A 77 -0.61 -14.09 7.32
C ARG A 77 -0.44 -15.39 6.52
N GLY A 78 0.39 -16.30 7.02
CA GLY A 78 0.71 -17.57 6.37
C GLY A 78 1.44 -17.38 5.03
N ASP A 79 1.32 -18.38 4.16
CA ASP A 79 2.05 -18.39 2.89
C ASP A 79 1.44 -17.44 1.85
N ASN A 80 2.32 -16.76 1.11
CA ASN A 80 2.02 -15.84 0.01
C ASN A 80 0.97 -14.75 0.38
N PRO A 81 1.16 -14.02 1.48
CA PRO A 81 0.15 -13.10 1.98
C PRO A 81 -0.10 -11.93 1.02
N LEU A 82 0.94 -11.44 0.33
CA LEU A 82 0.84 -10.35 -0.63
C LEU A 82 -0.05 -10.73 -1.83
N LYS A 83 0.15 -11.91 -2.41
CA LYS A 83 -0.63 -12.41 -3.55
C LYS A 83 -2.11 -12.57 -3.21
N ARG A 84 -2.42 -13.16 -2.06
CA ARG A 84 -3.81 -13.32 -1.58
C ARG A 84 -4.50 -11.97 -1.41
N THR A 85 -3.80 -11.01 -0.83
CA THR A 85 -4.29 -9.65 -0.67
C THR A 85 -4.58 -8.98 -2.02
N ARG A 86 -3.67 -9.13 -3.00
CA ARG A 86 -3.89 -8.64 -4.36
C ARG A 86 -5.15 -9.24 -4.98
N GLU A 87 -5.29 -10.56 -4.93
CA GLU A 87 -6.45 -11.27 -5.48
C GLU A 87 -7.74 -10.76 -4.84
N PHE A 88 -7.78 -10.63 -3.52
CA PHE A 88 -8.93 -10.10 -2.80
C PHE A 88 -9.29 -8.67 -3.24
N LEU A 89 -8.31 -7.77 -3.34
CA LEU A 89 -8.54 -6.38 -3.73
C LEU A 89 -9.06 -6.25 -5.15
N ILE A 90 -8.54 -7.05 -6.08
CA ILE A 90 -9.00 -7.07 -7.48
C ILE A 90 -10.43 -7.61 -7.55
N SER A 91 -10.74 -8.70 -6.84
CA SER A 91 -12.06 -9.33 -6.88
C SER A 91 -13.17 -8.51 -6.23
N ASN A 92 -12.84 -7.61 -5.29
CA ASN A 92 -13.82 -6.85 -4.50
C ASN A 92 -13.84 -5.34 -4.78
N LEU A 93 -13.25 -4.88 -5.90
CA LEU A 93 -13.11 -3.44 -6.22
C LEU A 93 -12.43 -2.63 -5.09
N GLY A 94 -11.59 -3.28 -4.27
CA GLY A 94 -10.96 -2.65 -3.12
C GLY A 94 -9.91 -1.61 -3.48
N ILE A 95 -9.44 -1.61 -4.74
CA ILE A 95 -8.47 -0.64 -5.26
C ILE A 95 -9.02 0.79 -5.15
N SER A 96 -10.30 1.00 -5.46
CA SER A 96 -10.94 2.32 -5.37
C SER A 96 -10.91 2.90 -3.95
N ALA A 97 -11.07 2.06 -2.93
CA ALA A 97 -11.00 2.47 -1.53
C ALA A 97 -9.58 2.91 -1.13
N LEU A 98 -8.55 2.19 -1.61
CA LEU A 98 -7.14 2.56 -1.39
C LEU A 98 -6.82 3.93 -1.99
N ILE A 99 -7.28 4.18 -3.22
CA ILE A 99 -7.10 5.46 -3.90
C ILE A 99 -7.81 6.58 -3.14
N LEU A 100 -9.07 6.39 -2.77
CA LEU A 100 -9.85 7.41 -2.06
C LEU A 100 -9.18 7.82 -0.75
N ARG A 101 -8.76 6.85 0.07
CA ARG A 101 -8.06 7.15 1.33
C ARG A 101 -6.74 7.89 1.09
N SER A 102 -6.01 7.53 0.03
CA SER A 102 -4.76 8.19 -0.33
C SER A 102 -4.97 9.65 -0.75
N ILE A 103 -6.03 9.92 -1.50
CA ILE A 103 -6.38 11.28 -1.93
C ILE A 103 -6.78 12.15 -0.73
N ILE A 104 -7.60 11.62 0.19
CA ILE A 104 -7.96 12.34 1.43
C ILE A 104 -6.69 12.73 2.19
N CYS A 105 -5.76 11.78 2.37
CA CYS A 105 -4.50 12.04 3.07
C CYS A 105 -3.62 13.09 2.37
N LEU A 106 -3.57 13.08 1.03
CA LEU A 106 -2.85 14.11 0.27
C LEU A 106 -3.49 15.49 0.43
N ARG A 107 -4.81 15.59 0.34
CA ARG A 107 -5.54 16.86 0.50
C ARG A 107 -5.27 17.49 1.87
N GLU A 108 -5.39 16.71 2.94
CA GLU A 108 -5.14 17.18 4.31
C GLU A 108 -3.72 17.73 4.55
N LYS A 109 -2.76 17.42 3.67
CA LYS A 109 -1.38 17.94 3.73
C LYS A 109 -1.08 19.05 2.72
N LEU A 110 -1.97 19.26 1.75
CA LEU A 110 -1.85 20.31 0.74
C LEU A 110 -2.60 21.58 1.16
N ASP A 111 -3.65 21.43 1.98
CA ASP A 111 -4.35 22.53 2.66
C ASP A 111 -3.54 23.08 3.86
#